data_AF-A0A0E3QZB2-F1
#
_entry.id   AF-A0A0E3QZB2-F1
#
_cell.length_a   1.000
_cell.length_b   1.000
_cell.length_c   1.000
_cell.angle_alpha   90.00
_cell.angle_beta   90.00
_cell.angle_gamma   90.00
#
_symmetry.space_group_name_H-M   'P 1'
#
loop_
_entity.id
_entity.type
_entity.pdbx_description
1 polymer ?
#
loop_
_entity_poly.entity_id
_entity_poly.type
_entity_poly.pdbx_seq_one_letter_code
_entity_poly.pdbx_strand_id
1 'polypeptide(L)' 'MEVELPDIKSENITILMHENSFYIKAFSKTVEYLGSFFLDGPVDPEKAIAVNDNGMLTIKVPYKEGFMCARYVPIE' A
#
# COMPACT_ATOMS: atom_id res chain seq x y z
N MET A 1 -1.54 3.46 6.32
CA MET A 1 -2.74 2.74 5.85
C MET A 1 -2.80 1.39 6.54
N GLU A 2 -3.98 0.90 6.82
CA GLU A 2 -4.21 -0.39 7.47
C GLU A 2 -5.07 -1.28 6.56
N VAL A 3 -4.71 -2.56 6.47
CA VAL A 3 -5.44 -3.57 5.70
C VAL A 3 -5.61 -4.81 6.56
N GLU A 4 -6.86 -5.23 6.73
CA GLU A 4 -7.18 -6.46 7.46
C GLU A 4 -6.99 -7.68 6.55
N LEU A 5 -6.14 -8.59 6.98
CA LEU A 5 -5.74 -9.84 6.32
C LEU A 5 -5.76 -10.98 7.37
N PRO A 6 -6.95 -11.37 7.86
CA PRO A 6 -7.07 -12.34 8.93
C PRO A 6 -6.46 -13.69 8.51
N ASP A 7 -5.79 -14.35 9.46
CA ASP A 7 -5.13 -15.64 9.28
C ASP A 7 -3.99 -15.69 8.23
N ILE A 8 -3.54 -14.54 7.72
CA ILE A 8 -2.40 -14.46 6.80
C ILE A 8 -1.11 -14.14 7.57
N LYS A 9 -0.14 -15.06 7.47
CA LYS A 9 1.22 -14.86 8.00
C LYS A 9 2.01 -13.88 7.13
N SER A 10 2.91 -13.12 7.75
CA SER A 10 3.75 -12.12 7.07
C SER A 10 4.54 -12.68 5.88
N GLU A 11 5.02 -13.92 5.98
CA GLU A 11 5.75 -14.62 4.91
C GLU A 11 4.93 -14.83 3.62
N ASN A 12 3.60 -14.75 3.72
CA ASN A 12 2.68 -14.90 2.60
C ASN A 12 2.15 -13.56 2.08
N ILE A 13 2.74 -12.44 2.51
CA ILE A 13 2.38 -11.10 2.08
C ILE A 13 3.53 -10.51 1.26
N THR A 14 3.20 -9.98 0.09
CA THR A 14 4.11 -9.21 -0.75
C THR A 14 3.52 -7.84 -1.00
N ILE A 15 4.33 -6.80 -0.79
CA ILE A 15 3.98 -5.42 -1.09
C ILE A 15 4.94 -4.91 -2.14
N LEU A 16 4.41 -4.41 -3.25
CA LEU A 16 5.18 -3.73 -4.29
C LEU A 16 4.72 -2.28 -4.33
N MET A 17 5.64 -1.35 -4.10
CA MET A 17 5.34 0.07 -4.00
C MET A 17 6.09 0.87 -5.07
N HIS A 18 5.35 1.75 -5.72
CA HIS A 18 5.84 2.86 -6.54
C HIS A 18 5.47 4.18 -5.83
N GLU A 19 6.03 5.30 -6.27
CA GLU A 19 5.76 6.59 -5.62
C GLU A 19 4.26 6.95 -5.57
N ASN A 20 3.45 6.58 -6.57
CA ASN A 20 2.05 6.99 -6.64
C ASN A 20 1.05 5.85 -6.41
N SER A 21 1.54 4.64 -6.10
CA SER A 21 0.68 3.47 -5.97
C SER A 21 1.39 2.33 -5.27
N PHE A 22 0.64 1.42 -4.65
CA PHE A 22 1.19 0.15 -4.22
C PHE A 22 0.21 -1.00 -4.48
N TYR A 23 0.77 -2.20 -4.55
CA TYR A 23 0.07 -3.45 -4.75
C TYR A 23 0.31 -4.33 -3.54
N ILE A 24 -0.74 -5.00 -3.08
CA ILE A 24 -0.67 -6.03 -2.06
C ILE A 24 -1.09 -7.33 -2.70
N LYS A 25 -0.24 -8.34 -2.59
CA LYS A 25 -0.56 -9.73 -2.88
C LYS A 25 -0.42 -10.51 -1.58
N ALA A 26 -1.47 -11.22 -1.20
CA ALA A 26 -1.48 -12.01 0.03
C ALA A 26 -2.14 -13.37 -0.21
N PHE A 27 -1.61 -14.43 0.42
CA PHE A 27 -2.14 -15.78 0.23
C PHE A 27 -2.50 -16.42 1.58
N SER A 28 -3.76 -16.81 1.72
CA SER A 28 -4.22 -17.71 2.80
C SER A 28 -4.05 -19.16 2.35
N LYS A 29 -4.50 -20.13 3.16
CA LYS A 29 -4.47 -21.55 2.74
C LYS A 29 -5.34 -21.86 1.52
N THR A 30 -6.32 -21.02 1.21
CA THR A 30 -7.38 -21.31 0.25
C THR A 30 -7.69 -20.18 -0.73
N VAL A 31 -7.25 -18.95 -0.44
CA VAL A 31 -7.61 -17.75 -1.19
C VAL A 31 -6.38 -16.88 -1.42
N GLU A 32 -6.29 -16.33 -2.63
CA GLU A 32 -5.34 -15.28 -2.98
C GLU A 32 -6.06 -13.93 -3.00
N TYR A 33 -5.48 -12.95 -2.31
CA TYR A 33 -5.94 -11.57 -2.27
C TYR A 33 -5.00 -10.71 -3.12
N LEU A 34 -5.58 -9.85 -3.94
CA LEU A 34 -4.86 -8.85 -4.71
C LEU A 34 -5.54 -7.49 -4.52
N GLY A 35 -4.78 -6.50 -4.09
CA GLY A 35 -5.22 -5.12 -3.98
C GLY A 35 -4.28 -4.19 -4.74
N SER A 36 -4.84 -3.21 -5.44
CA SER A 36 -4.11 -2.10 -6.05
C SER A 36 -4.67 -0.80 -5.51
N PHE A 37 -3.79 0.07 -5.05
CA PHE A 37 -4.15 1.30 -4.38
C PHE A 37 -3.36 2.45 -4.98
N PHE A 38 -4.07 3.52 -5.32
CA PHE A 38 -3.48 4.77 -5.75
C PHE A 38 -3.34 5.71 -4.56
N LEU A 39 -2.23 6.43 -4.53
CA LEU A 39 -1.94 7.43 -3.51
C LEU A 39 -2.24 8.81 -4.10
N ASP A 40 -2.74 9.72 -3.26
CA ASP A 40 -3.04 11.11 -3.64
C ASP A 40 -1.78 11.93 -3.98
N GLY A 41 -0.61 11.47 -3.52
CA GLY A 41 0.67 12.09 -3.82
C GLY A 41 1.85 11.12 -3.78
N PRO A 42 2.99 11.52 -4.36
CA PRO A 42 4.19 10.72 -4.43
C PRO A 42 4.81 10.47 -3.04
N VAL A 43 5.06 9.21 -2.73
CA VAL A 43 5.78 8.74 -1.54
C VAL A 43 7.19 8.29 -1.88
N ASP A 44 8.01 8.11 -0.84
CA ASP A 44 9.37 7.57 -0.95
C ASP A 44 9.38 6.08 -0.55
N PRO A 45 9.33 5.13 -1.52
CA PRO A 45 9.20 3.72 -1.23
C PRO A 45 10.41 3.12 -0.49
N GLU A 46 11.59 3.72 -0.63
CA GLU A 46 12.80 3.25 0.06
C GLU A 46 12.70 3.44 1.59
N LYS A 47 11.82 4.34 2.04
CA LYS A 47 11.55 4.61 3.46
C LYS A 47 10.27 3.94 3.95
N ALA A 48 9.66 3.06 3.14
CA ALA A 48 8.44 2.36 3.52
C ALA A 48 8.72 1.31 4.60
N ILE A 49 7.80 1.20 5.56
CA ILE A 49 7.81 0.17 6.61
C ILE A 49 6.43 -0.50 6.62
N ALA A 50 6.42 -1.83 6.67
CA ALA A 50 5.21 -2.62 6.80
C ALA A 50 5.33 -3.58 7.99
N VAL A 51 4.30 -3.64 8.82
CA VAL A 51 4.21 -4.53 9.98
C VAL A 51 2.87 -5.24 9.93
N ASN A 52 2.88 -6.56 10.05
CA ASN A 52 1.66 -7.37 10.20
C ASN A 52 1.56 -7.83 11.66
N ASP A 53 0.56 -7.33 12.37
CA ASP A 53 0.23 -7.73 13.74
C ASP A 53 -1.02 -8.60 13.71
N ASN A 54 -0.81 -9.93 13.75
CA ASN A 54 -1.88 -10.93 13.82
C ASN A 54 -2.99 -10.75 12.77
N GLY A 55 -2.62 -10.40 11.54
CA GLY A 55 -3.55 -10.21 10.43
C GLY A 55 -3.92 -8.75 10.19
N MET A 56 -3.46 -7.80 11.02
CA MET A 56 -3.57 -6.38 10.71
C MET A 56 -2.27 -5.87 10.08
N LEU A 57 -2.29 -5.62 8.76
CA LEU A 57 -1.15 -5.08 8.03
C LEU A 57 -1.17 -3.55 8.07
N THR A 58 -0.20 -2.96 8.77
CA THR A 58 0.03 -1.51 8.81
C THR A 58 1.18 -1.13 7.88
N ILE A 59 0.91 -0.24 6.92
CA ILE A 59 1.89 0.31 5.99
C ILE A 59 2.10 1.80 6.28
N LYS A 60 3.35 2.19 6.54
CA LYS A 60 3.78 3.58 6.75
C LYS A 60 4.84 3.94 5.73
N VAL A 61 4.65 5.05 5.04
CA VAL A 61 5.61 5.58 4.06
C VAL A 61 5.49 7.11 4.06
N PRO A 62 6.61 7.85 4.07
CA PRO A 62 6.56 9.31 4.00
C PRO A 62 6.30 9.78 2.57
N TYR A 63 5.63 10.92 2.43
CA TYR A 63 5.60 11.65 1.16
C TYR A 63 6.99 12.13 0.77
N LYS A 64 7.25 12.27 -0.54
CA LYS A 64 8.44 12.98 -1.02
C LYS A 64 8.37 14.45 -0.61
N GLU A 65 9.53 15.09 -0.45
CA GLU A 65 9.57 16.55 -0.29
C GLU A 65 9.36 17.23 -1.65
N GLY A 66 8.55 18.29 -1.69
CA GLY A 66 8.43 19.16 -2.86
C GLY A 66 7.64 18.56 -4.03
N PHE A 67 6.41 18.10 -3.80
CA PHE A 67 5.48 17.69 -4.88
C PHE A 67 4.25 18.59 -4.95
N MET A 68 3.58 18.57 -6.10
CA MET A 68 2.29 19.23 -6.30
C MET A 68 1.17 18.24 -6.03
N CYS A 69 0.20 18.62 -5.20
CA CYS A 69 -1.03 17.84 -5.01
C CYS A 69 -1.87 17.79 -6.29
N ALA A 70 -2.70 16.75 -6.40
CA ALA A 70 -3.70 16.64 -7.46
C ALA A 70 -4.63 17.87 -7.50
N ARG A 71 -5.12 18.21 -8.69
CA ARG A 71 -6.05 19.32 -8.91
C ARG A 71 -7.20 18.87 -9.80
N TYR A 72 -8.39 19.39 -9.54
CA TYR A 72 -9.53 19.23 -10.44
C TYR A 72 -9.25 19.93 -11.77
N VAL A 73 -9.57 19.26 -12.88
CA VAL A 73 -9.48 19.82 -14.23
C VAL A 73 -10.93 20.08 -14.71
N PRO A 74 -11.28 21.31 -15.10
CA PRO A 74 -12.61 21.59 -15.65
C PRO A 74 -12.79 20.89 -17.00
N ILE A 75 -14.04 20.49 -17.31
CA ILE A 75 -14.43 19.93 -18.62
C ILE A 75 -15.06 21.07 -19.44
N GLU A 76 -14.66 21.20 -20.71
CA GLU A 76 -15.25 22.13 -21.70
C GLU A 76 -16.42 21.52 -22.46
#